data_AF-A0AA35UQY2-F1
#
_entry.id   AF-A0AA35UQY2-F1
#
_cell.length_a   1.000
_cell.length_b   1.000
_cell.length_c   1.000
_cell.angle_alpha   90.00
_cell.angle_beta   90.00
_cell.angle_gamma   90.00
#
_symmetry.space_group_name_H-M   'P 1'
#
loop_
_entity.id
_entity.type
_entity.pdbx_description
1 polymer ?
#
loop_
_entity_poly.entity_id
_entity_poly.type
_entity_poly.pdbx_seq_one_letter_code
_entity_poly.pdbx_strand_id
1 'polypeptide(L)' 'MLKDSGNGETKLQAMSYVFLCILQRLDEAQPGLIADVLGGVRADREASLAQSPAALPIFDEAIKFLERANQQNGT' A
#
# COMPACT_ATOMS: atom_id res chain seq x y z
N MET A 1 -7.94 33.16 9.06
CA MET A 1 -6.90 32.14 9.34
C MET A 1 -7.32 30.88 8.60
N LEU A 2 -6.91 30.73 7.33
CA LEU A 2 -7.22 29.52 6.56
C LEU A 2 -6.34 28.38 7.07
N LYS A 3 -6.96 27.28 7.51
CA LYS A 3 -6.23 26.06 7.84
C LYS A 3 -5.63 25.49 6.56
N ASP A 4 -4.32 25.30 6.56
CA ASP A 4 -3.49 24.75 5.49
C ASP A 4 -3.69 23.23 5.30
N SER A 5 -4.94 22.77 5.38
CA SER A 5 -5.32 21.34 5.38
C SER A 5 -5.15 20.68 4.00
N GLY A 6 -5.07 21.46 2.92
CA GLY A 6 -5.04 20.96 1.54
C GLY A 6 -3.68 20.42 1.10
N ASN A 7 -2.59 20.87 1.71
CA ASN A 7 -1.23 20.46 1.32
C ASN A 7 -0.93 19.00 1.71
N GLY A 8 -1.30 18.61 2.93
CA GLY A 8 -1.02 17.26 3.46
C GLY A 8 -1.75 16.15 2.70
N GLU A 9 -3.05 16.34 2.43
CA GLU A 9 -3.85 15.36 1.70
C GLU A 9 -3.41 15.25 0.24
N THR A 10 -3.16 16.38 -0.43
CA THR A 10 -2.65 16.40 -1.81
C THR A 10 -1.30 15.68 -1.90
N LYS A 11 -0.41 15.90 -0.91
CA LYS A 11 0.89 15.21 -0.86
C LYS A 11 0.73 13.71 -0.67
N LEU A 12 -0.18 13.27 0.21
CA LEU A 12 -0.47 11.86 0.43
C LEU A 12 -1.01 11.21 -0.86
N GLN A 13 -1.96 11.86 -1.53
CA GLN A 13 -2.51 11.38 -2.80
C GLN A 13 -1.44 11.27 -3.89
N ALA A 14 -0.56 12.27 -4.01
CA ALA A 14 0.55 12.25 -4.95
C ALA A 14 1.54 11.10 -4.66
N MET A 15 1.89 10.87 -3.39
CA MET A 15 2.76 9.76 -2.99
C MET A 15 2.11 8.41 -3.29
N SER A 16 0.83 8.22 -2.95
CA SER A 16 0.09 7.00 -3.26
C SER A 16 0.02 6.71 -4.76
N TYR A 17 -0.18 7.74 -5.59
CA TYR A 17 -0.17 7.61 -7.05
C TYR A 17 1.21 7.16 -7.57
N VAL A 18 2.29 7.80 -7.11
CA VAL A 18 3.66 7.41 -7.49
C VAL A 18 3.96 5.96 -7.09
N PHE A 19 3.58 5.55 -5.87
CA PHE A 19 3.77 4.16 -5.43
C PHE A 19 2.96 3.17 -6.26
N LEU A 20 1.72 3.51 -6.64
CA LEU A 20 0.92 2.67 -7.53
C LEU A 20 1.62 2.48 -8.87
N CYS A 21 2.07 3.57 -9.52
CA CYS A 21 2.78 3.48 -10.79
C CYS A 21 4.08 2.65 -10.69
N ILE A 22 4.82 2.76 -9.58
CA ILE A 22 6.01 1.95 -9.35
C ILE A 22 5.63 0.48 -9.25
N LEU A 23 4.62 0.12 -8.44
CA LEU A 23 4.18 -1.26 -8.28
C LEU A 23 3.71 -1.87 -9.59
N GLN A 24 2.92 -1.13 -10.38
CA GLN A 24 2.45 -1.59 -11.69
C GLN A 24 3.61 -1.90 -12.63
N ARG A 25 4.60 -0.98 -12.73
CA ARG A 25 5.78 -1.19 -13.58
C ARG A 25 6.66 -2.34 -13.12
N LEU A 26 6.76 -2.56 -11.81
CA LEU A 26 7.52 -3.68 -11.26
C LEU A 26 6.79 -5.02 -11.52
N ASP A 27 5.46 -5.05 -11.44
CA ASP A 27 4.65 -6.22 -11.76
C ASP A 27 4.65 -6.54 -13.27
N GLU A 28 4.67 -5.53 -14.13
CA GLU A 28 4.90 -5.70 -15.58
C GLU A 28 6.27 -6.34 -15.85
N ALA A 29 7.30 -5.94 -15.10
CA ALA A 29 8.65 -6.51 -15.24
C ALA A 29 8.78 -7.91 -14.60
N GLN A 30 8.02 -8.17 -13.54
CA GLN A 30 7.97 -9.43 -12.81
C GLN A 30 6.51 -9.78 -12.47
N PRO A 31 5.82 -10.53 -13.35
CA PRO A 31 4.42 -10.88 -13.13
C PRO A 31 4.19 -11.59 -11.79
N GLY A 32 3.25 -11.09 -10.99
CA GLY A 32 2.90 -11.65 -9.69
C GLY A 32 3.62 -11.02 -8.50
N LEU A 33 4.50 -10.05 -8.73
CA LEU A 33 5.21 -9.35 -7.67
C LEU A 33 4.23 -8.67 -6.69
N ILE A 34 3.15 -8.07 -7.16
CA ILE A 34 2.17 -7.43 -6.24
C ILE A 34 1.53 -8.48 -5.32
N ALA A 35 1.23 -9.67 -5.84
CA ALA A 35 0.70 -10.76 -5.04
C ALA A 35 1.72 -11.26 -4.00
N ASP A 36 3.00 -11.36 -4.37
CA ASP A 36 4.08 -11.74 -3.45
C ASP A 36 4.25 -10.71 -2.32
N VAL A 37 4.26 -9.42 -2.66
CA VAL A 37 4.34 -8.33 -1.67
C VAL A 37 3.13 -8.34 -0.74
N LEU A 38 1.91 -8.54 -1.28
CA LEU A 38 0.69 -8.69 -0.48
C LEU A 38 0.79 -9.87 0.49
N GLY A 39 1.37 -10.99 0.07
CA GLY A 39 1.66 -12.15 0.92
C GLY A 39 2.60 -11.79 2.07
N GLY A 40 3.69 -11.09 1.79
CA GLY A 40 4.65 -10.63 2.80
C GLY A 40 4.02 -9.71 3.84
N VAL A 41 3.28 -8.68 3.41
CA VAL A 41 2.63 -7.72 4.31
C VAL A 41 1.59 -8.42 5.20
N ARG A 42 0.85 -9.41 4.68
CA ARG A 42 -0.08 -10.22 5.49
C ARG A 42 0.66 -11.03 6.56
N ALA A 43 1.81 -11.63 6.23
CA ALA A 43 2.63 -12.35 7.20
C ALA A 43 3.19 -11.40 8.29
N ASP A 44 3.69 -10.23 7.90
CA ASP A 44 4.21 -9.22 8.83
C ASP A 44 3.13 -8.69 9.77
N ARG A 45 1.91 -8.50 9.27
CA ARG A 45 0.74 -8.13 10.07
C ARG A 45 0.46 -9.15 11.17
N GLU A 46 0.40 -10.44 10.79
CA GLU A 46 0.13 -11.52 11.74
C GLU A 46 1.26 -11.64 12.79
N ALA A 47 2.52 -11.49 12.37
CA ALA A 47 3.66 -11.45 13.29
C ALA A 47 3.60 -10.22 14.25
N SER A 48 3.10 -9.08 13.75
CA SER A 48 3.00 -7.83 14.51
C SER A 48 1.88 -7.85 15.54
N LEU A 49 0.86 -8.70 15.39
CA LEU A 49 -0.21 -8.86 16.39
C LEU A 49 0.35 -9.19 17.78
N ALA A 50 1.44 -9.97 17.84
CA ALA A 50 2.09 -10.37 19.08
C ALA A 50 3.11 -9.35 19.61
N GLN A 51 3.66 -8.49 18.75
CA GLN A 51 4.81 -7.64 19.10
C GLN A 51 4.45 -6.15 19.22
N SER A 52 3.59 -5.65 18.34
CA SER A 52 3.19 -4.24 18.29
C SER A 52 1.80 -4.06 17.68
N PRO A 53 0.73 -4.23 18.49
CA PRO A 53 -0.65 -4.04 18.03
C PRO A 53 -0.92 -2.64 17.47
N ALA A 54 -0.15 -1.62 17.88
CA ALA A 54 -0.29 -0.25 17.40
C ALA A 54 0.09 -0.08 15.91
N ALA A 55 0.86 -1.02 15.34
CA ALA A 55 1.24 -1.00 13.93
C ALA A 55 0.17 -1.63 13.01
N LEU A 56 -0.81 -2.36 13.56
CA LEU A 56 -1.84 -3.06 12.78
C LEU A 56 -2.59 -2.16 11.78
N PRO A 57 -2.98 -0.92 12.13
CA PRO A 57 -3.66 -0.04 11.17
C PRO A 57 -2.82 0.30 9.93
N ILE A 58 -1.48 0.32 10.06
CA ILE A 58 -0.57 0.57 8.93
C ILE A 58 -0.60 -0.62 7.97
N PHE A 59 -0.52 -1.83 8.52
CA PHE A 59 -0.60 -3.05 7.71
C PHE A 59 -1.97 -3.21 7.05
N ASP A 60 -3.06 -2.91 7.76
CA ASP A 60 -4.42 -2.96 7.22
C ASP A 60 -4.57 -2.02 6.01
N GLU A 61 -4.01 -0.80 6.09
CA GLU A 61 -4.09 0.15 4.98
C GLU A 61 -3.16 -0.25 3.81
N ALA A 62 -1.97 -0.78 4.11
CA ALA A 62 -1.07 -1.31 3.08
C ALA A 62 -1.71 -2.48 2.32
N ILE A 63 -2.38 -3.41 3.02
CA ILE A 63 -3.12 -4.53 2.41
C ILE A 63 -4.21 -4.01 1.47
N LYS A 64 -5.06 -3.06 1.92
CA LYS A 64 -6.11 -2.48 1.07
C LYS A 64 -5.53 -1.82 -0.19
N PHE A 65 -4.41 -1.12 -0.05
CA PHE A 65 -3.74 -0.48 -1.18
C PHE A 65 -3.22 -1.51 -2.19
N LEU A 66 -2.53 -2.56 -1.72
CA LEU A 66 -2.00 -3.63 -2.54
C LEU A 66 -3.10 -4.46 -3.20
N GLU A 67 -4.22 -4.72 -2.51
CA GLU A 67 -5.39 -5.42 -3.09
C GLU A 67 -6.00 -4.64 -4.24
N ARG A 68 -6.14 -3.30 -4.10
CA ARG A 68 -6.61 -2.43 -5.19
C ARG A 68 -5.65 -2.43 -6.37
N ALA A 69 -4.35 -2.36 -6.11
CA ALA A 69 -3.33 -2.41 -7.17
C ALA A 69 -3.37 -3.75 -7.92
N ASN A 70 -3.51 -4.87 -7.20
CA ASN A 70 -3.58 -6.20 -7.80
C ASN A 70 -4.83 -6.40 -8.67
N GLN A 71 -5.97 -5.82 -8.27
CA GLN A 71 -7.20 -5.86 -9.07
C GLN A 71 -7.10 -5.07 -10.37
N GLN A 72 -6.31 -3.99 -10.38
CA GLN A 72 -6.12 -3.14 -11.56
C GLN A 72 -5.15 -3.72 -12.59
N ASN A 73 -4.29 -4.67 -12.19
CA ASN A 73 -3.35 -5.34 -13.08
C ASN A 73 -3.91 -6.60 -13.76
N GLY A 74 -5.10 -7.06 -13.37
CA GLY A 74 -5.71 -8.30 -13.86
C GLY A 74 -6.47 -8.19 -15.19
N THR A 75 -6.18 -7.21 -16.06
CA THR A 75 -6.82 -7.04 -17.38
C THR A 75 -5.96 -7.52 -18.54
#